data_AF-A0A7W6V6G4-F1
#
_entry.id   AF-A0A7W6V6G4-F1
#
_cell.length_a   1.000
_cell.length_b   1.000
_cell.length_c   1.000
_cell.angle_alpha   90.00
_cell.angle_beta   90.00
_cell.angle_gamma   90.00
#
_symmetry.space_group_name_H-M   'P 1'
#
loop_
_entity.id
_entity.type
_entity.pdbx_description
1 polymer ?
#
loop_
_entity_poly.entity_id
_entity_poly.type
_entity_poly.pdbx_seq_one_letter_code
_entity_poly.pdbx_strand_id
1 'polypeptide(L)'
;MRTSTFIDTTKDVFFSLIAALKRASMIYQNGGQEDEWGYAVAIQPVTDINTKMPITGHVMRKIIDGKFVHRQMTEEEREDFDCGRSW
;
A
#
# COMPACT_ATOMS: atom_id res chain seq x y z
N MET A 1 31.41 14.97 -29.65
CA MET A 1 30.17 15.35 -28.93
C MET A 1 29.24 14.13 -28.90
N ARG A 2 29.42 13.18 -27.97
CA ARG A 2 28.56 11.96 -27.88
C ARG A 2 28.71 11.13 -26.59
N THR A 3 28.95 11.77 -25.44
CA THR A 3 29.21 11.05 -24.18
C THR A 3 28.29 11.47 -23.02
N SER A 4 27.41 12.46 -23.20
CA SER A 4 26.50 12.90 -22.12
C SER A 4 25.18 12.13 -22.06
N THR A 5 24.69 11.58 -23.19
CA THR A 5 23.32 11.06 -23.29
C THR A 5 23.11 9.73 -22.54
N PHE A 6 24.11 8.84 -22.49
CA PHE A 6 23.97 7.53 -21.82
C PHE A 6 24.00 7.61 -20.29
N ILE A 7 24.74 8.60 -19.75
CA ILE A 7 24.89 8.78 -18.30
C ILE A 7 23.60 9.36 -17.71
N ASP A 8 22.94 10.27 -18.41
CA ASP A 8 21.65 10.82 -17.98
C ASP A 8 20.54 9.77 -17.98
N THR A 9 20.43 8.95 -19.04
CA THR A 9 19.40 7.89 -19.10
C THR A 9 19.56 6.84 -18.00
N THR A 10 20.80 6.48 -17.65
CA THR A 10 21.04 5.47 -16.60
C THR A 10 20.69 6.01 -15.20
N LYS A 11 20.95 7.30 -14.95
CA LYS A 11 20.54 7.97 -13.71
C LYS A 11 19.03 8.06 -13.61
N ASP A 12 18.33 8.41 -14.68
CA ASP A 12 16.86 8.49 -14.69
C ASP A 12 16.21 7.14 -14.40
N VAL A 13 16.73 6.05 -14.96
CA VAL A 13 16.26 4.70 -14.64
C VAL A 13 16.49 4.38 -13.16
N PHE A 14 17.68 4.70 -12.63
CA PHE A 14 18.00 4.44 -11.23
C PHE A 14 17.12 5.26 -10.28
N PHE A 15 16.87 6.52 -10.58
CA PHE A 15 15.96 7.37 -9.81
C PHE A 15 14.51 6.90 -9.90
N SER A 16 14.05 6.43 -11.07
CA SER A 16 12.70 5.85 -11.20
C SER A 16 12.54 4.57 -10.38
N LEU A 17 13.58 3.72 -10.34
CA LEU A 17 13.62 2.51 -9.53
C LEU A 17 13.60 2.84 -8.03
N ILE A 18 14.43 3.78 -7.58
CA ILE A 18 14.42 4.24 -6.17
C ILE A 18 13.07 4.85 -5.81
N ALA A 19 12.46 5.65 -6.69
CA ALA A 19 11.15 6.22 -6.45
C ALA A 19 10.06 5.14 -6.34
N ALA A 20 10.12 4.10 -7.18
CA ALA A 20 9.22 2.95 -7.12
C ALA A 20 9.42 2.15 -5.81
N LEU A 21 10.67 1.88 -5.43
CA LEU A 21 11.00 1.23 -4.15
C LEU A 21 10.57 2.07 -2.95
N LYS A 22 10.74 3.39 -2.99
CA LYS A 22 10.30 4.29 -1.93
C LYS A 22 8.77 4.34 -1.83
N ARG A 23 8.06 4.32 -2.96
CA ARG A 23 6.59 4.19 -2.97
C ARG A 23 6.14 2.84 -2.43
N ALA A 24 6.78 1.75 -2.83
CA ALA A 24 6.51 0.41 -2.30
C ALA A 24 6.80 0.33 -0.79
N SER A 25 7.90 0.94 -0.35
CA SER A 25 8.29 1.04 1.06
C SER A 25 7.33 1.93 1.85
N MET A 26 6.82 3.04 1.29
CA MET A 26 5.80 3.85 1.94
C MET A 26 4.46 3.13 2.00
N ILE A 27 4.10 2.35 0.98
CA ILE A 27 2.94 1.45 1.03
C ILE A 27 3.11 0.38 2.11
N TYR A 28 4.34 -0.09 2.34
CA TYR A 28 4.68 -1.02 3.42
C TYR A 28 4.65 -0.34 4.80
N GLN A 29 5.15 0.90 4.90
CA GLN A 29 5.22 1.67 6.14
C GLN A 29 3.86 2.26 6.57
N ASN A 30 2.98 2.63 5.64
CA ASN A 30 1.68 3.21 5.94
C ASN A 30 0.59 2.17 6.28
N GLY A 31 0.92 0.88 6.29
CA GLY A 31 -0.04 -0.13 6.72
C GLY A 31 0.32 -1.55 6.33
N GLY A 32 0.75 -2.30 7.34
CA GLY A 32 1.08 -3.72 7.22
C GLY A 32 2.49 -4.05 7.67
N GLN A 33 2.94 -3.55 8.82
CA GLN A 33 4.01 -4.25 9.54
C GLN A 33 3.52 -5.61 10.01
N GLU A 34 4.46 -6.51 10.34
CA GLU A 34 4.13 -7.66 11.16
C GLU A 34 3.45 -7.15 12.43
N ASP A 35 2.30 -7.73 12.69
CA ASP A 35 1.45 -7.40 13.81
C ASP A 35 0.55 -6.16 13.81
N GLU A 36 0.72 -5.21 12.89
CA GLU A 36 -0.13 -4.01 12.81
C GLU A 36 -1.05 -3.96 11.58
N TRP A 37 -2.29 -3.54 11.82
CA TRP A 37 -3.24 -3.23 10.77
C TRP A 37 -2.99 -1.82 10.22
N GLY A 38 -2.98 -1.67 8.91
CA GLY A 38 -3.08 -0.35 8.32
C GLY A 38 -3.90 -0.31 7.05
N TYR A 39 -4.17 0.91 6.62
CA TYR A 39 -5.15 1.18 5.58
C TYR A 39 -4.65 0.80 4.19
N ALA A 40 -5.54 0.20 3.39
CA ALA A 40 -5.30 -0.09 1.99
C ALA A 40 -6.59 0.03 1.16
N VAL A 41 -6.43 0.16 -0.16
CA VAL A 41 -7.54 0.14 -1.11
C VAL A 41 -7.42 -1.10 -1.99
N ALA A 42 -8.39 -2.02 -1.86
CA ALA A 42 -8.52 -3.22 -2.67
C ALA A 42 -9.27 -2.88 -3.97
N ILE A 43 -8.53 -2.74 -5.07
CA ILE A 43 -9.10 -2.49 -6.41
C ILE A 43 -9.71 -3.77 -6.99
N GLN A 44 -9.15 -4.93 -6.65
CA GLN A 44 -9.65 -6.25 -7.01
C GLN A 44 -10.25 -6.93 -5.77
N PRO A 45 -11.19 -7.88 -5.94
CA PRO A 45 -11.74 -8.65 -4.83
C PRO A 45 -10.64 -9.38 -4.08
N VAL A 46 -10.50 -9.10 -2.79
CA VAL A 46 -9.60 -9.81 -1.87
C VAL A 46 -10.43 -10.57 -0.85
N THR A 47 -9.91 -11.70 -0.36
CA THR A 47 -10.61 -12.48 0.67
C THR A 47 -10.40 -11.87 2.05
N ASP A 48 -11.50 -11.60 2.74
CA ASP A 48 -11.48 -11.15 4.13
C ASP A 48 -11.00 -12.28 5.06
N ILE A 49 -10.07 -11.98 5.96
CA ILE A 49 -9.50 -12.97 6.88
C ILE A 49 -10.51 -13.49 7.91
N ASN A 50 -11.50 -12.69 8.31
CA ASN A 50 -12.47 -13.02 9.35
C ASN A 50 -13.69 -13.75 8.75
N THR A 51 -14.30 -13.18 7.73
CA THR A 51 -15.56 -13.68 7.14
C THR A 51 -15.35 -14.66 5.99
N LYS A 52 -14.13 -14.72 5.43
CA LYS A 52 -13.79 -15.50 4.22
C LYS A 52 -14.57 -15.10 2.97
N MET A 53 -15.27 -13.96 3.01
CA MET A 53 -16.00 -13.40 1.88
C MET A 53 -15.10 -12.50 1.03
N PRO A 54 -15.40 -12.34 -0.28
CA PRO A 54 -14.72 -11.36 -1.11
C PRO A 54 -15.11 -9.93 -0.69
N ILE A 55 -14.11 -9.07 -0.49
CA ILE A 55 -14.25 -7.66 -0.16
C ILE A 55 -13.51 -6.78 -1.18
N THR A 56 -13.98 -5.55 -1.38
CA THR A 56 -13.38 -4.56 -2.29
C THR A 56 -13.49 -3.16 -1.68
N GLY A 57 -12.69 -2.20 -2.17
CA GLY A 57 -12.70 -0.83 -1.69
C GLY A 57 -11.75 -0.60 -0.51
N HIS A 58 -12.19 0.20 0.48
CA HIS A 58 -11.38 0.53 1.65
C HIS A 58 -11.31 -0.64 2.63
N VAL A 59 -10.09 -1.11 2.91
CA VAL A 59 -9.83 -2.29 3.73
C VAL A 59 -8.66 -2.05 4.67
N MET A 60 -8.62 -2.80 5.76
CA MET A 60 -7.42 -2.91 6.59
C MET A 60 -6.56 -4.06 6.05
N ARG A 61 -5.26 -3.85 6.01
CA ARG A 61 -4.26 -4.81 5.56
C ARG A 61 -3.18 -4.97 6.62
N LYS A 62 -2.76 -6.21 6.84
CA LYS A 62 -1.68 -6.59 7.76
C LYS A 62 -0.80 -7.67 7.11
N ILE A 63 0.43 -7.84 7.59
CA ILE A 63 1.26 -8.99 7.21
C ILE A 63 1.19 -10.04 8.32
N ILE A 64 0.89 -11.28 7.95
CA ILE A 64 0.94 -12.46 8.82
C ILE A 64 1.71 -13.53 8.05
N ASP A 65 2.76 -14.08 8.66
CA ASP A 65 3.63 -15.11 8.06
C ASP A 65 4.15 -14.72 6.66
N GLY A 66 4.56 -13.46 6.49
CA GLY A 66 5.02 -12.92 5.20
C GLY A 66 3.95 -12.79 4.12
N LYS A 67 2.67 -12.99 4.44
CA LYS A 67 1.53 -12.84 3.52
C LYS A 67 0.65 -11.67 3.90
N PHE A 68 0.15 -10.95 2.89
CA PHE A 68 -0.85 -9.92 3.12
C PHE A 68 -2.20 -10.54 3.44
N VAL A 69 -2.73 -10.15 4.59
CA VAL A 69 -4.10 -10.45 5.00
C VAL A 69 -4.91 -9.17 4.94
N HIS A 70 -6.18 -9.31 4.55
CA HIS A 70 -7.08 -8.18 4.38
C HIS A 70 -8.31 -8.40 5.27
N ARG A 71 -8.86 -7.33 5.80
CA ARG A 71 -10.18 -7.33 6.41
C ARG A 71 -10.95 -6.07 6.06
N GLN A 72 -12.26 -6.16 6.13
CA GLN A 72 -13.11 -5.00 6.03
C GLN A 72 -12.85 -4.05 7.22
N MET A 73 -12.87 -2.74 6.95
CA MET A 73 -12.81 -1.72 8.01
C MET A 73 -14.07 -1.83 8.88
N THR A 74 -13.92 -1.60 10.19
CA THR A 74 -15.07 -1.41 11.06
C THR A 74 -15.70 -0.04 10.81
N GLU A 75 -16.91 0.17 11.30
CA GLU A 75 -17.60 1.47 11.21
C GLU A 75 -16.80 2.57 11.90
N GLU A 76 -16.29 2.31 13.12
CA GLU A 76 -15.41 3.23 13.86
C GLU A 76 -14.13 3.58 13.09
N GLU A 77 -13.43 2.60 12.52
CA GLU A 77 -12.20 2.85 11.75
C GLU A 77 -12.47 3.67 10.49
N ARG A 78 -13.65 3.48 9.91
CA ARG A 78 -14.09 4.23 8.73
C ARG A 78 -14.44 5.67 9.11
N GLU A 79 -15.10 5.87 10.24
CA GLU A 79 -15.37 7.19 10.81
C GLU A 79 -14.09 7.92 11.18
N ASP A 80 -13.12 7.28 11.82
CA ASP A 80 -11.81 7.89 12.12
C ASP A 80 -11.06 8.29 10.85
N PHE A 81 -11.10 7.43 9.83
CA PHE A 81 -10.53 7.72 8.52
C PHE A 81 -11.22 8.90 7.81
N ASP A 82 -12.56 8.96 7.88
CA ASP A 82 -13.35 10.02 7.25
C ASP A 82 -13.30 11.34 8.06
N CYS A 83 -13.17 11.28 9.39
CA CYS A 83 -12.94 12.42 10.29
C CYS A 83 -11.59 13.09 10.04
N GLY A 84 -10.55 12.30 9.70
CA GLY A 84 -9.26 12.82 9.23
C GLY A 84 -9.32 13.59 7.90
N ARG A 85 -10.48 13.56 7.23
CA ARG A 85 -10.78 14.20 5.95
C ARG A 85 -11.72 15.41 6.08
N SER A 86 -11.79 16.05 7.25
CA SER A 86 -12.41 17.37 7.38
C SER A 86 -11.83 18.33 6.34
N TRP A 87 -12.62 18.62 5.32
CA TRP A 87 -12.41 19.65 4.31
C TRP A 87 -12.86 21.01 4.85
#